data_AF-A0A2E6XTC6-F1
#
_entry.id   AF-A0A2E6XTC6-F1
#
_cell.length_a   1.000
_cell.length_b   1.000
_cell.length_c   1.000
_cell.angle_alpha   90.00
_cell.angle_beta   90.00
_cell.angle_gamma   90.00
#
_symmetry.space_group_name_H-M   'P 1'
#
loop_
_entity.id
_entity.type
_entity.pdbx_description
1 polymer ?
#
loop_
_entity_poly.entity_id
_entity_poly.type
_entity_poly.pdbx_seq_one_letter_code
_entity_poly.pdbx_strand_id
1 'polypeptide(L)'
;MTRTTIPLTEEEDIPGVKLLDALDRFNSCLSGEGYEWIGPPNPESGADAPENNMDYFRALTTCNSRTGISTVFQEFQASRTGLDPDEIEQQNEDFIDLTDCLRRKGWEIPELTPDENGLLTPAGGMASADDDFDTNQVRDCAGEIALEREEAEEG
;
A
#
# COMPACT_ATOMS: atom_id res chain seq x y z
N MET A 1 -18.52 18.49 -24.06
CA MET A 1 -18.15 17.21 -23.45
C MET A 1 -16.66 17.00 -23.69
N THR A 2 -15.83 17.59 -22.84
CA THR A 2 -14.41 17.25 -22.79
C THR A 2 -14.30 16.06 -21.87
N ARG A 3 -13.98 14.89 -22.43
CA ARG A 3 -13.47 13.75 -21.66
C ARG A 3 -12.21 14.26 -20.97
N THR A 4 -12.28 14.52 -19.67
CA THR A 4 -11.07 14.73 -18.88
C THR A 4 -10.42 13.36 -18.78
N THR A 5 -9.63 13.00 -19.79
CA THR A 5 -8.57 12.04 -19.57
C THR A 5 -7.64 12.69 -18.57
N ILE A 6 -7.75 12.32 -17.29
CA ILE A 6 -6.69 12.60 -16.32
C ILE A 6 -5.41 12.07 -16.99
N PRO A 7 -4.41 12.91 -17.27
CA PRO A 7 -3.15 12.45 -17.80
C PRO A 7 -2.58 11.41 -16.82
N LEU A 8 -2.13 10.26 -17.31
CA LEU A 8 -1.44 9.24 -16.50
C LEU A 8 -0.34 9.82 -15.58
N THR A 9 0.25 10.96 -15.97
CA THR A 9 1.22 11.70 -15.16
C THR A 9 0.66 12.34 -13.88
N GLU A 10 -0.66 12.59 -13.76
CA GLU A 10 -1.30 13.06 -12.53
C GLU A 10 -1.60 11.90 -11.56
N GLU A 11 -1.83 10.68 -12.08
CA GLU A 11 -1.99 9.46 -11.27
C GLU A 11 -0.66 9.04 -10.63
N GLU A 12 0.46 9.23 -11.33
CA GLU A 12 1.82 9.01 -10.81
C GLU A 12 2.17 9.91 -9.62
N ASP A 13 1.42 10.98 -9.36
CA ASP A 13 1.64 11.90 -8.24
C ASP A 13 0.87 11.55 -6.96
N ILE A 14 -0.09 10.62 -7.03
CA ILE A 14 -0.89 10.18 -5.88
C ILE A 14 0.02 9.40 -4.91
N PRO A 15 0.17 9.84 -3.64
CA PRO A 15 1.10 9.21 -2.69
C PRO A 15 0.92 7.69 -2.54
N GLY A 16 -0.33 7.21 -2.56
CA GLY A 16 -0.64 5.78 -2.49
C GLY A 16 -0.16 5.01 -3.72
N VAL A 17 -0.35 5.54 -4.93
CA VAL A 17 0.09 4.91 -6.19
C VAL A 17 1.62 4.83 -6.23
N LYS A 18 2.32 5.92 -5.87
CA LYS A 18 3.79 5.92 -5.73
C LYS A 18 4.28 4.83 -4.80
N LEU A 19 3.59 4.63 -3.67
CA LEU A 19 3.94 3.60 -2.70
C LEU A 19 3.78 2.19 -3.28
N LEU A 20 2.66 1.90 -3.94
CA LEU A 20 2.42 0.59 -4.59
C LEU A 20 3.49 0.29 -5.65
N ASP A 21 3.85 1.28 -6.46
CA ASP A 21 4.91 1.15 -7.46
C ASP A 21 6.29 0.89 -6.84
N ALA A 22 6.60 1.59 -5.75
CA ALA A 22 7.85 1.39 -5.01
C ALA A 22 7.89 0.00 -4.35
N LEU A 23 6.75 -0.50 -3.86
CA LEU A 23 6.62 -1.85 -3.29
C LEU A 23 6.89 -2.92 -4.35
N ASP A 24 6.34 -2.79 -5.55
CA ASP A 24 6.60 -3.73 -6.65
C ASP A 24 8.06 -3.79 -7.05
N ARG A 25 8.68 -2.61 -7.22
CA ARG A 25 10.11 -2.53 -7.55
C ARG A 25 10.94 -3.14 -6.42
N PHE A 26 10.54 -2.95 -5.18
CA PHE A 26 11.24 -3.48 -4.01
C PHE A 26 11.15 -5.00 -3.95
N ASN A 27 9.94 -5.56 -4.07
CA ASN A 27 9.71 -7.01 -4.10
C ASN A 27 10.41 -7.67 -5.29
N SER A 28 10.37 -7.05 -6.48
CA SER A 28 11.12 -7.51 -7.65
C SER A 28 12.63 -7.51 -7.41
N CYS A 29 13.16 -6.48 -6.75
CA CYS A 29 14.57 -6.43 -6.37
C CYS A 29 14.94 -7.54 -5.37
N LEU A 30 14.13 -7.75 -4.33
CA LEU A 30 14.38 -8.82 -3.35
C LEU A 30 14.38 -10.19 -4.00
N SER A 31 13.40 -10.47 -4.86
CA SER A 31 13.33 -11.72 -5.62
C SER A 31 14.58 -11.90 -6.49
N GLY A 32 15.08 -10.82 -7.11
CA GLY A 32 16.34 -10.83 -7.86
C GLY A 32 17.59 -11.10 -7.02
N GLU A 33 17.59 -10.73 -5.74
CA GLU A 33 18.63 -11.08 -4.75
C GLU A 33 18.41 -12.48 -4.15
N GLY A 34 17.32 -13.18 -4.50
CA GLY A 34 16.99 -14.53 -4.04
C GLY A 34 16.18 -14.61 -2.76
N TYR A 35 15.51 -13.52 -2.37
CA TYR A 35 14.71 -13.42 -1.14
C TYR A 35 13.26 -13.02 -1.43
N GLU A 36 12.36 -13.46 -0.56
CA GLU A 36 10.99 -12.95 -0.46
C GLU A 36 10.89 -12.02 0.75
N TRP A 37 9.92 -11.11 0.75
CA TRP A 37 9.65 -10.28 1.92
C TRP A 37 9.06 -11.15 3.03
N ILE A 38 9.80 -11.30 4.12
CA ILE A 38 9.40 -12.08 5.31
C ILE A 38 9.26 -11.19 6.55
N GLY A 39 9.15 -9.88 6.33
CA GLY A 39 9.14 -8.87 7.39
C GLY A 39 10.52 -8.31 7.75
N PRO A 40 10.54 -7.29 8.62
CA PRO A 40 11.78 -6.69 9.10
C PRO A 40 12.52 -7.63 10.08
N PRO A 41 13.84 -7.46 10.27
CA PRO A 41 14.59 -8.18 11.29
C PRO A 41 13.96 -7.99 12.68
N ASN A 42 13.72 -9.10 13.38
CA ASN A 42 13.12 -9.11 14.70
C ASN A 42 14.05 -9.81 15.72
N PRO A 43 14.74 -9.07 16.60
CA PRO A 43 15.65 -9.68 17.57
C PRO A 43 14.94 -10.64 18.56
N GLU A 44 13.62 -10.49 18.75
CA GLU A 44 12.84 -11.37 19.63
C GLU A 44 12.64 -12.78 19.04
N SER A 45 12.70 -12.92 17.71
CA SER A 45 12.62 -14.22 17.01
C SER A 45 13.88 -15.09 17.18
N GLY A 46 14.96 -14.51 17.71
CA GLY A 46 16.24 -15.20 17.91
C GLY A 46 17.17 -15.13 16.69
N ALA A 47 18.48 -15.29 16.93
CA ALA A 47 19.51 -15.01 15.92
C ALA A 47 19.46 -15.92 14.68
N ASP A 48 18.86 -17.12 14.79
CA ASP A 48 18.76 -18.09 13.69
C ASP A 48 17.48 -17.90 12.86
N ALA A 49 16.61 -16.96 13.23
CA ALA A 49 15.38 -16.69 12.49
C ALA A 49 15.70 -16.14 11.08
N PRO A 50 14.97 -16.55 10.02
CA PRO A 50 15.24 -16.12 8.65
C PRO A 50 15.31 -14.60 8.47
N GLU A 51 14.44 -13.85 9.15
CA GLU A 51 14.39 -12.38 9.13
C GLU A 51 15.62 -11.72 9.77
N ASN A 52 16.37 -12.44 10.60
CA ASN A 52 17.62 -11.99 11.23
C ASN A 52 18.88 -12.39 10.45
N ASN A 53 18.72 -13.05 9.30
CA ASN A 53 19.86 -13.43 8.47
C ASN A 53 20.58 -12.19 7.91
N MET A 54 21.91 -12.16 8.00
CA MET A 54 22.72 -11.02 7.56
C MET A 54 22.68 -10.79 6.04
N ASP A 55 22.53 -11.85 5.24
CA ASP A 55 22.41 -11.74 3.78
C ASP A 55 21.02 -11.21 3.39
N TYR A 56 19.96 -11.63 4.11
CA TYR A 56 18.64 -11.02 3.97
C TYR A 56 18.67 -9.52 4.32
N PHE A 57 19.29 -9.14 5.44
CA PHE A 57 19.46 -7.73 5.81
C PHE A 57 20.21 -6.91 4.75
N ARG A 58 21.23 -7.49 4.11
CA ARG A 58 21.96 -6.85 2.99
C ARG A 58 21.06 -6.68 1.77
N ALA A 59 20.24 -7.69 1.44
CA ALA A 59 19.27 -7.59 0.35
C ALA A 59 18.24 -6.48 0.63
N LEU A 60 17.67 -6.42 1.84
CA LEU A 60 16.77 -5.36 2.28
C LEU A 60 17.38 -3.97 2.09
N THR A 61 18.60 -3.77 2.58
CA THR A 61 19.31 -2.47 2.48
C THR A 61 19.60 -2.10 1.04
N THR A 62 20.05 -3.06 0.23
CA THR A 62 20.38 -2.86 -1.18
C THR A 62 19.14 -2.50 -1.99
N CYS A 63 18.05 -3.25 -1.80
CA CYS A 63 16.80 -3.00 -2.51
C CYS A 63 16.16 -1.69 -2.09
N ASN A 64 16.18 -1.35 -0.80
CA ASN A 64 15.74 -0.04 -0.34
C ASN A 64 16.53 1.10 -0.99
N SER A 65 17.86 0.98 -1.09
CA SER A 65 18.70 2.00 -1.75
C SER A 65 18.43 2.12 -3.25
N ARG A 66 17.99 1.04 -3.92
CA ARG A 66 17.71 1.03 -5.36
C ARG A 66 16.32 1.58 -5.68
N THR A 67 15.35 1.31 -4.82
CA THR A 67 13.94 1.65 -5.09
C THR A 67 13.46 2.89 -4.38
N GLY A 68 14.13 3.30 -3.29
CA GLY A 68 13.72 4.44 -2.48
C GLY A 68 12.45 4.20 -1.67
N ILE A 69 12.04 2.94 -1.47
CA ILE A 69 10.77 2.60 -0.80
C ILE A 69 10.63 3.28 0.56
N SER A 70 11.71 3.39 1.35
CA SER A 70 11.67 4.09 2.64
C SER A 70 11.33 5.58 2.51
N THR A 71 11.82 6.24 1.46
CA THR A 71 11.52 7.67 1.20
C THR A 71 10.07 7.83 0.76
N VAL A 72 9.61 7.00 -0.18
CA VAL A 72 8.23 7.02 -0.66
C VAL A 72 7.24 6.73 0.47
N PHE A 73 7.56 5.78 1.35
CA PHE A 73 6.75 5.48 2.52
C PHE A 73 6.69 6.65 3.51
N GLN A 74 7.79 7.39 3.71
CA GLN A 74 7.79 8.60 4.53
C GLN A 74 6.93 9.71 3.91
N GLU A 75 7.00 9.90 2.59
CA GLU A 75 6.16 10.86 1.88
C GLU A 75 4.68 10.49 1.96
N PHE A 76 4.34 9.21 1.81
CA PHE A 76 2.99 8.70 1.99
C PHE A 76 2.47 8.99 3.40
N GLN A 77 3.26 8.68 4.44
CA GLN A 77 2.85 9.00 5.80
C GLN A 77 2.68 10.50 6.02
N ALA A 78 3.61 11.33 5.52
CA ALA A 78 3.52 12.78 5.63
C ALA A 78 2.26 13.34 4.96
N SER A 79 1.84 12.78 3.82
CA SER A 79 0.61 13.17 3.11
C SER A 79 -0.67 12.91 3.92
N ARG A 80 -0.58 12.07 4.96
CA ARG A 80 -1.68 11.70 5.85
C ARG A 80 -1.65 12.45 7.19
N THR A 81 -0.70 13.36 7.37
CA THR A 81 -0.60 14.18 8.59
C THR A 81 -1.18 15.57 8.38
N GLY A 82 -1.85 16.11 9.40
CA GLY A 82 -2.33 17.50 9.38
C GLY A 82 -3.49 17.76 8.41
N LEU A 83 -4.23 16.72 8.04
CA LEU A 83 -5.45 16.81 7.24
C LEU A 83 -6.57 17.50 8.01
N ASP A 84 -7.40 18.25 7.29
CA ASP A 84 -8.63 18.80 7.86
C ASP A 84 -9.72 17.72 7.98
N PRO A 85 -10.77 17.92 8.81
CA PRO A 85 -11.79 16.90 9.07
C PRO A 85 -12.48 16.35 7.82
N ASP A 86 -12.77 17.22 6.85
CA ASP A 86 -13.42 16.84 5.59
C ASP A 86 -12.50 15.94 4.74
N GLU A 87 -11.19 16.18 4.77
CA GLU A 87 -10.19 15.35 4.07
C GLU A 87 -10.03 13.98 4.75
N ILE A 88 -10.09 13.94 6.07
CA ILE A 88 -10.07 12.68 6.84
C ILE A 88 -11.31 11.84 6.52
N GLU A 89 -12.49 12.46 6.48
CA GLU A 89 -13.75 11.79 6.12
C GLU A 89 -13.65 11.19 4.72
N GLN A 90 -13.24 11.97 3.72
CA GLN A 90 -13.08 11.48 2.35
C GLN A 90 -12.08 10.32 2.25
N GLN A 91 -10.90 10.44 2.89
CA GLN A 91 -9.91 9.36 2.86
C GLN A 91 -10.40 8.09 3.56
N ASN A 92 -11.21 8.23 4.61
CA ASN A 92 -11.80 7.09 5.29
C ASN A 92 -12.84 6.39 4.41
N GLU A 93 -13.69 7.13 3.71
CA GLU A 93 -14.65 6.58 2.75
C GLU A 93 -13.93 5.84 1.61
N ASP A 94 -12.92 6.47 1.00
CA ASP A 94 -12.11 5.86 -0.06
C ASP A 94 -11.42 4.56 0.42
N PHE A 95 -10.93 4.58 1.66
CA PHE A 95 -10.28 3.42 2.25
C PHE A 95 -11.27 2.30 2.58
N ILE A 96 -12.48 2.63 3.02
CA ILE A 96 -13.57 1.65 3.24
C ILE A 96 -13.90 0.95 1.92
N ASP A 97 -14.15 1.72 0.85
CA ASP A 97 -14.46 1.17 -0.48
C ASP A 97 -13.36 0.23 -0.97
N LEU A 98 -12.09 0.65 -0.81
CA LEU A 98 -10.93 -0.16 -1.15
C LEU A 98 -10.92 -1.47 -0.36
N THR A 99 -11.10 -1.41 0.96
CA THR A 99 -11.07 -2.62 1.81
C THR A 99 -12.23 -3.56 1.51
N ASP A 100 -13.41 -3.04 1.15
CA ASP A 100 -14.56 -3.84 0.78
C ASP A 100 -14.38 -4.52 -0.58
N CYS A 101 -13.76 -3.85 -1.54
CA CYS A 101 -13.34 -4.49 -2.79
C CYS A 101 -12.31 -5.61 -2.53
N LEU A 102 -11.28 -5.35 -1.72
CA LEU A 102 -10.25 -6.35 -1.41
C LEU A 102 -10.82 -7.56 -0.66
N ARG A 103 -11.73 -7.36 0.29
CA ARG A 103 -12.46 -8.44 0.97
C ARG A 103 -13.26 -9.30 -0.02
N ARG A 104 -13.90 -8.70 -1.02
CA ARG A 104 -14.59 -9.45 -2.10
C ARG A 104 -13.63 -10.29 -2.94
N LYS A 105 -12.38 -9.85 -3.09
CA LYS A 105 -11.30 -10.60 -3.75
C LYS A 105 -10.63 -11.64 -2.83
N GLY A 106 -11.09 -11.77 -1.59
CA GLY A 106 -10.65 -12.80 -0.65
C GLY A 106 -9.54 -12.37 0.32
N TRP A 107 -9.26 -11.06 0.43
CA TRP A 107 -8.29 -10.56 1.41
C TRP A 107 -8.82 -10.70 2.84
N GLU A 108 -7.89 -11.03 3.74
CA GLU A 108 -8.14 -10.98 5.17
C GLU A 108 -7.77 -9.59 5.69
N ILE A 109 -8.79 -8.77 5.91
CA ILE A 109 -8.64 -7.40 6.42
C ILE A 109 -9.35 -7.31 7.78
N PRO A 110 -8.62 -7.10 8.89
CA PRO A 110 -9.20 -7.00 10.22
C PRO A 110 -10.08 -5.75 10.35
N GLU A 111 -10.69 -5.59 11.53
CA GLU A 111 -11.49 -4.39 11.82
C GLU A 111 -10.66 -3.11 11.62
N LEU A 112 -11.28 -2.13 10.95
CA LEU A 112 -10.69 -0.82 10.72
C LEU A 112 -10.90 0.04 11.96
N THR A 113 -9.82 0.56 12.51
CA THR A 113 -9.86 1.45 13.67
C THR A 113 -9.19 2.77 13.33
N PRO A 114 -9.72 3.92 13.78
CA PRO A 114 -9.04 5.20 13.59
C PRO A 114 -7.68 5.22 14.30
N ASP A 115 -6.68 5.79 13.63
CA ASP A 115 -5.37 6.10 14.20
C ASP A 115 -5.39 7.41 15.01
N GLU A 116 -4.21 7.88 15.43
CA GLU A 116 -4.05 9.13 16.19
C GLU A 116 -4.51 10.40 15.43
N ASN A 117 -4.59 10.33 14.09
CA ASN A 117 -5.05 11.40 13.22
C ASN A 117 -6.53 11.23 12.81
N GLY A 118 -7.20 10.15 13.24
CA GLY A 118 -8.58 9.84 12.86
C GLY A 118 -8.72 9.10 11.53
N LEU A 119 -7.61 8.69 10.92
CA LEU A 119 -7.62 7.92 9.68
C LEU A 119 -7.79 6.43 9.98
N LEU A 120 -8.64 5.75 9.23
CA LEU A 120 -8.86 4.32 9.37
C LEU A 120 -7.62 3.53 8.98
N THR A 121 -7.22 2.61 9.85
CA THR A 121 -6.14 1.66 9.64
C THR A 121 -6.55 0.25 10.09
N PRO A 122 -6.13 -0.81 9.38
CA PRO A 122 -6.36 -2.17 9.81
C PRO A 122 -5.37 -2.53 10.93
N ALA A 123 -5.90 -2.93 12.09
CA ALA A 123 -5.14 -3.11 13.33
C ALA A 123 -3.97 -4.14 13.26
N GLY A 124 -3.92 -4.97 12.22
CA GLY A 124 -2.87 -5.99 12.01
C GLY A 124 -2.30 -6.01 10.59
N GLY A 125 -2.54 -4.96 9.79
CA GLY A 125 -2.22 -4.95 8.36
C GLY A 125 -3.28 -5.64 7.50
N MET A 126 -2.95 -5.85 6.22
CA MET A 126 -3.82 -6.48 5.23
C MET A 126 -3.02 -7.51 4.46
N ALA A 127 -3.60 -8.68 4.24
CA ALA A 127 -2.99 -9.74 3.45
C ALA A 127 -4.01 -10.28 2.43
N SER A 128 -3.51 -10.65 1.26
CA SER A 128 -4.28 -11.42 0.28
C SER A 128 -4.47 -12.86 0.77
N ALA A 129 -5.27 -13.64 0.04
CA ALA A 129 -5.52 -15.04 0.37
C ALA A 129 -4.25 -15.93 0.38
N ASP A 130 -3.17 -15.49 -0.28
CA ASP A 130 -1.88 -16.18 -0.32
C ASP A 130 -0.90 -15.68 0.76
N ASP A 131 -1.38 -14.92 1.75
CA ASP A 131 -0.60 -14.34 2.86
C ASP A 131 0.48 -13.32 2.42
N ASP A 132 0.38 -12.80 1.19
CA ASP A 132 1.24 -11.74 0.64
C ASP A 132 0.43 -10.47 0.32
N PHE A 133 1.12 -9.34 0.20
CA PHE A 133 0.53 -8.08 -0.23
C PHE A 133 0.55 -7.97 -1.75
N ASP A 134 -0.61 -8.19 -2.40
CA ASP A 134 -0.75 -8.10 -3.86
C ASP A 134 -1.11 -6.67 -4.31
N THR A 135 -0.09 -5.93 -4.73
CA THR A 135 -0.23 -4.56 -5.24
C THR A 135 -1.11 -4.47 -6.49
N ASN A 136 -1.22 -5.53 -7.31
CA ASN A 136 -2.05 -5.51 -8.52
C ASN A 136 -3.52 -5.54 -8.15
N GLN A 137 -3.91 -6.37 -7.18
CA GLN A 137 -5.29 -6.39 -6.70
C GLN A 137 -5.70 -5.08 -6.03
N VAL A 138 -4.77 -4.40 -5.35
CA VAL A 138 -5.01 -3.06 -4.81
C VAL A 138 -5.29 -2.06 -5.93
N ARG A 139 -4.49 -2.08 -7.01
CA ARG A 139 -4.71 -1.22 -8.18
C ARG A 139 -6.01 -1.56 -8.93
N ASP A 140 -6.33 -2.83 -9.09
CA ASP A 140 -7.56 -3.28 -9.71
C ASP A 140 -8.77 -2.75 -8.94
N CYS A 141 -8.77 -2.86 -7.61
CA CYS A 141 -9.82 -2.30 -6.77
C CYS A 141 -9.93 -0.78 -6.87
N ALA A 142 -8.79 -0.07 -6.83
CA ALA A 142 -8.79 1.38 -6.99
C ALA A 142 -9.37 1.80 -8.35
N GLY A 143 -9.05 1.07 -9.42
CA GLY A 143 -9.60 1.28 -10.76
C GLY A 143 -11.10 0.98 -10.84
N GLU A 144 -11.57 -0.12 -10.23
CA GLU A 144 -13.00 -0.45 -10.15
C GLU A 144 -13.80 0.66 -9.46
N ILE A 145 -13.31 1.14 -8.30
CA ILE A 145 -13.97 2.20 -7.52
C ILE A 145 -14.00 3.52 -8.31
N ALA A 146 -12.91 3.89 -8.98
CA ALA A 146 -12.87 5.09 -9.80
C ALA A 146 -13.90 5.04 -10.93
N LEU A 147 -14.01 3.89 -11.62
CA LEU A 147 -15.00 3.68 -12.68
C LEU A 147 -16.44 3.76 -12.15
N GLU A 148 -16.72 3.14 -11.00
CA GLU A 148 -18.06 3.16 -10.38
C GLU A 148 -18.49 4.60 -10.02
N ARG A 149 -17.55 5.42 -9.56
CA ARG A 149 -17.80 6.84 -9.22
C ARG A 149 -18.05 7.69 -10.46
N GLU A 150 -17.27 7.50 -11.53
CA GLU A 150 -17.51 8.17 -12.82
C GLU A 150 -18.91 7.86 -13.37
N GLU A 151 -19.32 6.59 -13.32
CA GLU A 151 -20.65 6.17 -13.78
C GLU A 151 -21.79 6.75 -12.93
N ALA A 152 -21.58 6.95 -11.62
CA ALA A 152 -22.56 7.54 -10.72
C ALA A 152 -22.75 9.06 -10.92
N GLU A 153 -21.72 9.76 -11.43
CA GLU A 153 -21.79 11.19 -11.74
C GLU A 153 -22.44 11.50 -13.09
N GLU A 154 -22.49 10.53 -14.01
CA GLU A 154 -23.15 10.65 -15.32
C GLU A 154 -24.65 10.25 -15.32
N GLY A 155 -25.16 9.71 -14.21
CA GLY A 155 -26.55 9.23 -14.05
C GLY A 155 -27.52 10.24 -13.41
#